data_AF-A0A2S6AGD1-F1
#
_entry.id   AF-A0A2S6AGD1-F1
#
_cell.length_a   1.000
_cell.length_b   1.000
_cell.length_c   1.000
_cell.angle_alpha   90.00
_cell.angle_beta   90.00
_cell.angle_gamma   90.00
#
_symmetry.space_group_name_H-M   'P 1'
#
loop_
_entity.id
_entity.type
_entity.pdbx_description
1 polymer ?
#
loop_
_entity_poly.entity_id
_entity_poly.type
_entity_poly.pdbx_seq_one_letter_code
_entity_poly.pdbx_strand_id
1 'polypeptide(L)'
;MGSAPGTPASESSGVEPESGETDSAPEARPGAPRILLISGSTRPGSTNTAALRTFADIAAPALMAELFTGLVEIPAFVPGDQPAPPAVRALREQLAAADAVVFCAPEYAGLIPGSLKNLLEWTVGTADLHEKPVAWISVAAPGRGEGAITSLRAVLGYVGAVEIESACRRITLLGTMVGPDEKAADAPVREALAESAAAIGAYLSAAASREL
;
A
#
# COMPACT_ATOMS: atom_id res chain seq x y z
N MET A 1 -37.70 49.15 -53.68
CA MET A 1 -38.72 48.32 -52.99
C MET A 1 -38.02 47.10 -52.43
N GLY A 2 -38.17 46.83 -51.13
CA GLY A 2 -37.92 45.53 -50.53
C GLY A 2 -36.53 45.29 -49.94
N SER A 3 -36.19 46.03 -48.87
CA SER A 3 -35.23 45.57 -47.87
C SER A 3 -35.73 44.26 -47.24
N ALA A 4 -34.84 43.27 -47.08
CA ALA A 4 -35.07 42.12 -46.21
C ALA A 4 -34.14 42.22 -44.99
N PRO A 5 -34.61 41.85 -43.78
CA PRO A 5 -33.98 42.25 -42.53
C PRO A 5 -32.94 41.23 -42.04
N GLY A 6 -31.95 41.76 -41.33
CA GLY A 6 -30.89 41.01 -40.68
C GLY A 6 -31.41 40.10 -39.57
N THR A 7 -30.80 38.92 -39.48
CA THR A 7 -30.94 37.98 -38.37
C THR A 7 -30.16 38.51 -37.15
N PRO A 8 -30.74 38.52 -35.93
CA PRO A 8 -30.03 38.98 -34.74
C PRO A 8 -29.04 37.92 -34.24
N ALA A 9 -27.91 38.41 -33.74
CA ALA A 9 -26.93 37.64 -33.00
C ALA A 9 -27.55 37.07 -31.72
N SER A 10 -27.37 35.77 -31.47
CA SER A 10 -27.74 35.13 -30.21
C SER A 10 -26.67 35.43 -29.16
N GLU A 11 -27.09 36.08 -28.08
CA GLU A 11 -26.30 36.29 -26.87
C GLU A 11 -25.97 34.95 -26.22
N SER A 12 -24.68 34.64 -26.07
CA SER A 12 -24.20 33.55 -25.23
C SER A 12 -24.12 34.05 -23.78
N SER A 13 -25.17 33.81 -23.01
CA SER A 13 -25.15 33.98 -21.56
C SER A 13 -24.12 33.03 -20.93
N GLY A 14 -23.15 33.59 -20.22
CA GLY A 14 -22.17 32.85 -19.44
C GLY A 14 -22.88 32.03 -18.35
N VAL A 15 -22.59 30.74 -18.34
CA VAL A 15 -22.81 29.88 -17.18
C VAL A 15 -21.43 29.73 -16.55
N GLU A 16 -21.24 30.37 -15.39
CA GLU A 16 -20.08 30.14 -14.54
C GLU A 16 -20.06 28.66 -14.12
N PRO A 17 -18.92 27.97 -14.16
CA PRO A 17 -18.84 26.65 -13.57
C PRO A 17 -18.93 26.79 -12.05
N GLU A 18 -19.98 26.22 -11.47
CA GLU A 18 -20.08 26.00 -10.03
C GLU A 18 -18.81 25.30 -9.55
N SER A 19 -18.11 25.96 -8.63
CA SER A 19 -16.96 25.43 -7.92
C SER A 19 -17.37 24.17 -7.18
N GLY A 20 -17.12 23.02 -7.81
CA GLY A 20 -17.21 21.72 -7.16
C GLY A 20 -16.32 21.73 -5.93
N GLU A 21 -16.96 21.60 -4.78
CA GLU A 21 -16.33 21.32 -3.50
C GLU A 21 -15.47 20.08 -3.70
N THR A 22 -14.15 20.28 -3.77
CA THR A 22 -13.20 19.17 -3.77
C THR A 22 -13.38 18.48 -2.43
N ASP A 23 -13.94 17.27 -2.46
CA ASP A 23 -13.88 16.31 -1.36
C ASP A 23 -12.39 16.00 -1.12
N SER A 24 -11.74 16.90 -0.39
CA SER A 24 -10.35 16.76 0.04
C SER A 24 -10.36 15.61 1.04
N ALA A 25 -9.80 14.48 0.62
CA ALA A 25 -9.55 13.34 1.50
C ALA A 25 -8.93 13.86 2.80
N PRO A 26 -9.38 13.37 3.98
CA PRO A 26 -8.93 13.89 5.26
C PRO A 26 -7.40 13.81 5.32
N GLU A 27 -6.75 14.98 5.37
CA GLU A 27 -5.30 15.06 5.54
C GLU A 27 -4.94 14.41 6.89
N ALA A 28 -3.97 13.49 6.85
CA ALA A 28 -3.48 12.82 8.04
C ALA A 28 -2.99 13.86 9.06
N ARG A 29 -3.25 13.62 10.35
CA ARG A 29 -2.85 14.54 11.42
C ARG A 29 -1.32 14.75 11.42
N PRO A 30 -0.81 15.96 11.67
CA PRO A 30 0.63 16.18 11.84
C PRO A 30 1.17 15.23 12.93
N GLY A 31 2.20 14.43 12.59
CA GLY A 31 2.76 13.42 13.50
C GLY A 31 2.06 12.05 13.49
N ALA A 32 1.14 11.80 12.54
CA ALA A 32 0.59 10.47 12.34
C ALA A 32 1.69 9.46 11.94
N PRO A 33 1.67 8.22 12.46
CA PRO A 33 2.66 7.21 12.11
C PRO A 33 2.66 6.88 10.61
N ARG A 34 3.85 6.70 10.05
CA ARG A 34 4.09 6.42 8.63
C ARG A 34 4.09 4.93 8.36
N ILE A 35 3.27 4.48 7.42
CA ILE A 35 3.15 3.08 7.06
C ILE A 35 3.56 2.89 5.61
N LEU A 36 4.60 2.10 5.37
CA LEU A 36 4.98 1.73 4.00
C LEU A 36 4.20 0.48 3.59
N LEU A 37 3.47 0.57 2.49
CA LEU A 37 2.69 -0.53 1.93
C LEU A 37 3.44 -1.13 0.74
N ILE A 38 3.79 -2.42 0.81
CA ILE A 38 4.54 -3.11 -0.24
C ILE A 38 3.67 -4.22 -0.84
N SER A 39 3.21 -4.02 -2.07
CA SER A 39 2.57 -5.10 -2.83
C SER A 39 3.64 -6.03 -3.39
N GLY A 40 3.50 -7.33 -3.20
CA GLY A 40 4.36 -8.33 -3.83
C GLY A 40 4.01 -8.62 -5.30
N SER A 41 2.97 -7.98 -5.84
CA SER A 41 2.49 -8.24 -7.18
C SER A 41 2.97 -7.18 -8.17
N THR A 42 3.49 -7.62 -9.31
CA THR A 42 3.95 -6.73 -10.41
C THR A 42 2.95 -6.64 -11.55
N ARG A 43 1.84 -7.39 -11.49
CA ARG A 43 0.82 -7.38 -12.55
C ARG A 43 -0.06 -6.13 -12.45
N PRO A 44 -0.43 -5.50 -13.58
CA PRO A 44 -1.51 -4.52 -13.61
C PRO A 44 -2.81 -5.11 -13.06
N GLY A 45 -3.63 -4.28 -12.40
CA GLY A 45 -4.93 -4.70 -11.84
C GLY A 45 -4.84 -5.75 -10.72
N SER A 46 -3.72 -5.79 -9.98
CA SER A 46 -3.56 -6.77 -8.91
C SER A 46 -4.51 -6.49 -7.75
N THR A 47 -5.25 -7.53 -7.33
CA THR A 47 -6.06 -7.51 -6.11
C THR A 47 -5.23 -7.31 -4.84
N ASN A 48 -3.93 -7.63 -4.85
CA ASN A 48 -3.03 -7.35 -3.72
C ASN A 48 -2.74 -5.84 -3.62
N THR A 49 -2.48 -5.19 -4.76
CA THR A 49 -2.32 -3.74 -4.83
C THR A 49 -3.63 -3.02 -4.48
N ALA A 50 -4.77 -3.51 -4.97
CA ALA A 50 -6.09 -2.97 -4.63
C ALA A 50 -6.39 -3.06 -3.13
N ALA A 51 -6.04 -4.18 -2.48
CA ALA A 51 -6.17 -4.33 -1.03
C ALA A 51 -5.33 -3.28 -0.27
N LEU A 52 -4.09 -3.03 -0.68
CA LEU A 52 -3.23 -2.01 -0.05
C LEU A 52 -3.72 -0.58 -0.30
N ARG A 53 -4.25 -0.27 -1.48
CA ARG A 53 -4.88 1.04 -1.74
C ARG A 53 -6.13 1.25 -0.88
N THR A 54 -6.91 0.20 -0.69
CA THR A 54 -8.08 0.21 0.19
C THR A 54 -7.65 0.38 1.64
N PHE A 55 -6.58 -0.29 2.07
CA PHE A 55 -6.00 -0.11 3.39
C PHE A 55 -5.58 1.35 3.62
N ALA A 56 -4.88 1.96 2.67
CA ALA A 56 -4.44 3.36 2.79
C ALA A 56 -5.62 4.33 2.98
N ASP A 57 -6.67 4.14 2.19
CA ASP A 57 -7.92 4.92 2.24
C ASP A 57 -8.58 4.84 3.63
N ILE A 58 -8.67 3.63 4.18
CA ILE A 58 -9.26 3.39 5.51
C ILE A 58 -8.37 3.93 6.63
N ALA A 59 -7.05 3.88 6.45
CA ALA A 59 -6.08 4.23 7.48
C ALA A 59 -5.84 5.75 7.61
N ALA A 60 -6.13 6.53 6.57
CA ALA A 60 -5.84 7.98 6.48
C ALA A 60 -6.24 8.83 7.71
N PRO A 61 -7.34 8.56 8.44
CA PRO A 61 -7.68 9.34 9.63
C PRO A 61 -6.67 9.20 10.79
N ALA A 62 -5.88 8.12 10.82
CA ALA A 62 -5.02 7.75 11.94
C ALA A 62 -3.55 7.48 11.55
N LEU A 63 -3.30 7.06 10.32
CA LEU A 63 -1.99 6.62 9.83
C LEU A 63 -1.70 7.27 8.46
N MET A 64 -0.45 7.64 8.22
CA MET A 64 0.01 8.09 6.92
C MET A 64 0.53 6.89 6.13
N ALA A 65 -0.35 6.23 5.37
CA ALA A 65 -0.03 5.01 4.64
C ALA A 65 0.28 5.29 3.16
N GLU A 66 1.48 4.91 2.72
CA GLU A 66 1.99 5.18 1.37
C GLU A 66 2.31 3.88 0.64
N LEU A 67 1.84 3.75 -0.61
CA LEU A 67 2.13 2.59 -1.45
C LEU A 67 3.52 2.72 -2.09
N PHE A 68 4.40 1.74 -1.85
CA PHE A 68 5.63 1.59 -2.60
C PHE A 68 5.33 1.10 -4.02
N THR A 69 5.69 1.91 -5.01
CA THR A 69 5.45 1.63 -6.44
C THR A 69 6.69 1.15 -7.19
N GLY A 70 7.86 1.15 -6.55
CA GLY A 70 9.17 0.90 -7.17
C GLY A 70 9.59 -0.57 -7.29
N LEU A 71 8.67 -1.54 -7.19
CA LEU A 71 9.04 -2.97 -7.08
C LEU A 71 9.71 -3.51 -8.35
N VAL A 72 9.28 -3.06 -9.53
CA VAL A 72 9.81 -3.57 -10.81
C VAL A 72 11.14 -2.93 -11.19
N GLU A 73 11.46 -1.81 -10.55
CA GLU A 73 12.68 -1.03 -10.71
C GLU A 73 13.83 -1.56 -9.84
N ILE A 74 13.55 -2.44 -8.88
CA ILE A 74 14.58 -3.07 -8.05
C ILE A 74 15.39 -4.06 -8.92
N PRO A 75 16.70 -3.83 -9.13
CA PRO A 75 17.53 -4.74 -9.91
C PRO A 75 17.72 -6.07 -9.17
N ALA A 76 18.19 -7.09 -9.89
CA ALA A 76 18.56 -8.36 -9.27
C ALA A 76 19.58 -8.14 -8.13
N PHE A 77 19.36 -8.78 -6.99
CA PHE A 77 20.21 -8.67 -5.82
C PHE A 77 21.63 -9.15 -6.12
N VAL A 78 22.61 -8.32 -5.74
CA VAL A 78 24.04 -8.62 -5.82
C VAL A 78 24.65 -8.38 -4.43
N PRO A 79 25.10 -9.42 -3.71
CA PRO A 79 25.71 -9.26 -2.39
C PRO A 79 26.91 -8.31 -2.42
N GLY A 80 26.90 -7.32 -1.53
CA GLY A 80 28.01 -6.37 -1.37
C GLY A 80 28.11 -5.30 -2.46
N ASP A 81 27.13 -5.18 -3.35
CA ASP A 81 27.11 -4.15 -4.39
C ASP A 81 27.04 -2.74 -3.78
N GLN A 82 28.06 -1.92 -4.06
CA GLN A 82 28.21 -0.58 -3.51
C GLN A 82 28.77 0.39 -4.55
N PRO A 83 28.22 1.62 -4.65
CA PRO A 83 27.06 2.10 -3.90
C PRO A 83 25.78 1.40 -4.35
N ALA A 84 24.85 1.16 -3.42
CA ALA A 84 23.56 0.54 -3.76
C ALA A 84 22.85 1.27 -4.91
N PRO A 85 22.18 0.57 -5.85
CA PRO A 85 21.50 1.19 -6.99
C PRO A 85 20.46 2.23 -6.59
N PRO A 86 20.15 3.25 -7.44
CA PRO A 86 19.23 4.33 -7.09
C PRO A 86 17.86 3.87 -6.57
N ALA A 87 17.24 2.87 -7.22
CA ALA A 87 15.96 2.31 -6.79
C ALA A 87 16.05 1.64 -5.41
N VAL A 88 17.17 0.97 -5.11
CA VAL A 88 17.43 0.35 -3.80
C VAL A 88 17.62 1.42 -2.72
N ARG A 89 18.33 2.52 -3.03
CA ARG A 89 18.47 3.64 -2.08
C ARG A 89 17.12 4.29 -1.76
N ALA A 90 16.29 4.53 -2.78
CA ALA A 90 14.95 5.08 -2.59
C ALA A 90 14.05 4.16 -1.76
N LEU A 91 14.15 2.84 -1.94
CA LEU A 91 13.49 1.86 -1.08
C LEU A 91 13.96 1.99 0.38
N ARG A 92 15.28 2.05 0.61
CA ARG A 92 15.85 2.16 1.96
C ARG A 92 15.45 3.44 2.66
N GLU A 93 15.40 4.57 1.94
CA GLU A 93 14.92 5.84 2.47
C GLU A 93 13.46 5.74 2.95
N GLN A 94 12.59 5.07 2.18
CA GLN A 94 11.20 4.84 2.57
C GLN A 94 11.07 3.87 3.74
N LEU A 95 11.86 2.80 3.77
CA LEU A 95 11.89 1.85 4.90
C LEU A 95 12.37 2.52 6.19
N ALA A 96 13.40 3.35 6.11
CA ALA A 96 13.93 4.11 7.24
C ALA A 96 12.89 5.10 7.80
N ALA A 97 12.13 5.73 6.91
CA ALA A 97 11.12 6.71 7.28
C ALA A 97 9.80 6.11 7.80
N ALA A 98 9.54 4.81 7.57
CA ALA A 98 8.30 4.16 7.98
C ALA A 98 8.36 3.71 9.45
N ASP A 99 7.28 3.93 10.20
CA ASP A 99 7.11 3.39 11.55
C ASP A 99 6.68 1.92 11.53
N ALA A 100 6.00 1.49 10.46
CA ALA A 100 5.71 0.08 10.19
C ALA A 100 5.62 -0.21 8.68
N VAL A 101 5.73 -1.50 8.31
CA VAL A 101 5.61 -1.94 6.91
C VAL A 101 4.51 -2.99 6.78
N VAL A 102 3.62 -2.83 5.81
CA VAL A 102 2.58 -3.82 5.49
C VAL A 102 2.88 -4.46 4.14
N PHE A 103 3.10 -5.78 4.15
CA PHE A 103 3.33 -6.56 2.94
C PHE A 103 2.04 -7.22 2.46
N CYS A 104 1.72 -7.12 1.17
CA CYS A 104 0.64 -7.90 0.57
C CYS A 104 1.16 -8.80 -0.54
N ALA A 105 1.36 -10.08 -0.22
CA ALA A 105 2.07 -11.02 -1.09
C ALA A 105 1.11 -12.05 -1.73
N PRO A 106 0.99 -12.10 -3.07
CA PRO A 106 0.34 -13.22 -3.72
C PRO A 106 1.22 -14.48 -3.63
N GLU A 107 0.64 -15.65 -3.86
CA GLU A 107 1.37 -16.91 -3.97
C GLU A 107 1.64 -17.26 -5.43
N TYR A 108 2.93 -17.35 -5.79
CA TYR A 108 3.37 -17.81 -7.11
C TYR A 108 4.32 -18.98 -6.96
N ALA A 109 4.06 -20.07 -7.70
CA ALA A 109 4.79 -21.33 -7.58
C ALA A 109 4.89 -21.87 -6.13
N GLY A 110 3.90 -21.54 -5.29
CA GLY A 110 3.81 -22.00 -3.91
C GLY A 110 4.55 -21.15 -2.88
N LEU A 111 5.19 -20.04 -3.24
CA LEU A 111 5.91 -19.16 -2.31
C LEU A 111 5.67 -17.67 -2.62
N ILE A 112 6.36 -16.78 -1.91
CA ILE A 112 6.38 -15.36 -2.26
C ILE A 112 6.93 -15.11 -3.67
N PRO A 113 6.48 -14.04 -4.35
CA PRO A 113 6.94 -13.69 -5.69
C PRO A 113 8.45 -13.40 -5.71
N GLY A 114 9.13 -13.78 -6.80
CA GLY A 114 10.56 -13.56 -6.95
C GLY A 114 10.97 -12.08 -6.85
N SER A 115 10.15 -11.16 -7.36
CA SER A 115 10.37 -9.71 -7.22
C SER A 115 10.34 -9.26 -5.76
N LEU A 116 9.37 -9.73 -4.97
CA LEU A 116 9.29 -9.42 -3.55
C LEU A 116 10.45 -10.05 -2.77
N LYS A 117 10.81 -11.29 -3.09
CA LYS A 117 11.98 -11.95 -2.48
C LYS A 117 13.26 -11.17 -2.77
N ASN A 118 13.45 -10.73 -4.01
CA ASN A 118 14.59 -9.93 -4.45
C ASN A 118 14.67 -8.59 -3.71
N LEU A 119 13.53 -7.90 -3.55
CA LEU A 119 13.44 -6.69 -2.73
C LEU A 119 13.92 -6.94 -1.29
N LEU A 120 13.45 -8.02 -0.66
CA LEU A 120 13.83 -8.38 0.72
C LEU A 120 15.29 -8.83 0.83
N GLU A 121 15.91 -9.35 -0.24
CA GLU A 121 17.34 -9.66 -0.23
C GLU A 121 18.19 -8.38 -0.17
N TRP A 122 17.74 -7.29 -0.80
CA TRP A 122 18.42 -5.99 -0.72
C TRP A 122 18.42 -5.36 0.68
N THR A 123 17.57 -5.84 1.61
CA THR A 123 17.55 -5.39 3.02
C THR A 123 18.48 -6.19 3.92
N VAL A 124 19.14 -7.24 3.40
CA VAL A 124 20.07 -8.07 4.18
C VAL A 124 21.39 -7.33 4.40
N GLY A 125 21.84 -7.29 5.66
CA GLY A 125 23.12 -6.68 6.05
C GLY A 125 23.09 -5.16 6.25
N THR A 126 21.93 -4.51 6.07
CA THR A 126 21.74 -3.06 6.23
C THR A 126 20.82 -2.68 7.38
N ALA A 127 20.25 -3.67 8.06
CA ALA A 127 19.31 -3.50 9.18
C ALA A 127 18.04 -2.69 8.83
N ASP A 128 17.70 -2.55 7.54
CA ASP A 128 16.55 -1.75 7.07
C ASP A 128 15.21 -2.21 7.69
N LEU A 129 15.11 -3.50 8.04
CA LEU A 129 13.94 -4.13 8.65
C LEU A 129 14.20 -4.66 10.07
N HIS A 130 15.40 -4.47 10.62
CA HIS A 130 15.70 -4.94 11.98
C HIS A 130 14.85 -4.18 13.00
N GLU A 131 14.17 -4.92 13.89
CA GLU A 131 13.21 -4.39 14.88
C GLU A 131 12.03 -3.61 14.29
N LYS A 132 11.93 -3.54 12.95
CA LYS A 132 10.86 -2.82 12.26
C LYS A 132 9.53 -3.55 12.49
N PRO A 133 8.48 -2.88 12.97
CA PRO A 133 7.15 -3.46 13.05
C PRO A 133 6.61 -3.78 11.64
N VAL A 134 6.14 -5.00 11.44
CA VAL A 134 5.62 -5.46 10.14
C VAL A 134 4.31 -6.22 10.29
N ALA A 135 3.44 -6.10 9.28
CA ALA A 135 2.25 -6.93 9.15
C ALA A 135 2.15 -7.48 7.73
N TRP A 136 1.39 -8.56 7.56
CA TRP A 136 1.10 -9.10 6.23
C TRP A 136 -0.40 -9.21 5.97
N ILE A 137 -0.79 -8.99 4.73
CA ILE A 137 -2.13 -9.22 4.20
C ILE A 137 -2.02 -10.24 3.08
N SER A 138 -2.75 -11.35 3.17
CA SER A 138 -2.81 -12.36 2.11
C SER A 138 -4.14 -12.25 1.38
N VAL A 139 -4.08 -11.89 0.09
CA VAL A 139 -5.24 -11.92 -0.80
C VAL A 139 -5.27 -13.27 -1.51
N ALA A 140 -6.11 -14.18 -1.02
CA ALA A 140 -6.23 -15.53 -1.54
C ALA A 140 -7.64 -16.09 -1.33
N ALA A 141 -8.01 -17.08 -2.14
CA ALA A 141 -9.19 -17.90 -1.86
C ALA A 141 -8.95 -18.74 -0.59
N PRO A 142 -10.01 -19.15 0.14
CA PRO A 142 -9.87 -20.01 1.30
C PRO A 142 -9.04 -21.27 0.99
N GLY A 143 -8.10 -21.61 1.88
CA GLY A 143 -7.19 -22.76 1.72
C GLY A 143 -6.02 -22.53 0.75
N ARG A 144 -5.78 -21.29 0.32
CA ARG A 144 -4.65 -20.90 -0.55
C ARG A 144 -3.83 -19.79 0.11
N GLY A 145 -2.58 -19.62 -0.34
CA GLY A 145 -1.71 -18.53 0.12
C GLY A 145 -0.83 -18.86 1.33
N GLU A 146 -0.93 -20.07 1.90
CA GLU A 146 -0.11 -20.48 3.04
C GLU A 146 1.38 -20.49 2.70
N GLY A 147 1.76 -20.93 1.50
CA GLY A 147 3.17 -21.00 1.13
C GLY A 147 3.80 -19.61 1.00
N ALA A 148 3.05 -18.64 0.47
CA ALA A 148 3.47 -17.23 0.48
C ALA A 148 3.63 -16.68 1.90
N ILE A 149 2.68 -16.95 2.80
CA ILE A 149 2.76 -16.48 4.19
C ILE A 149 3.94 -17.12 4.92
N THR A 150 4.09 -18.45 4.84
CA THR A 150 5.20 -19.17 5.48
C THR A 150 6.55 -18.67 4.99
N SER A 151 6.73 -18.50 3.67
CA SER A 151 7.99 -18.01 3.12
C SER A 151 8.24 -16.53 3.42
N LEU A 152 7.22 -15.69 3.44
CA LEU A 152 7.34 -14.29 3.87
C LEU A 152 7.79 -14.20 5.32
N ARG A 153 7.10 -14.90 6.24
CA ARG A 153 7.44 -14.92 7.67
C ARG A 153 8.87 -15.42 7.91
N ALA A 154 9.31 -16.44 7.16
CA ALA A 154 10.68 -16.93 7.24
C ALA A 154 11.72 -15.85 6.89
N VAL A 155 11.48 -15.07 5.82
CA VAL A 155 12.39 -13.97 5.43
C VAL A 155 12.32 -12.82 6.43
N LEU A 156 11.13 -12.41 6.86
CA LEU A 156 10.95 -11.33 7.85
C LEU A 156 11.61 -11.67 9.18
N GLY A 157 11.47 -12.91 9.65
CA GLY A 157 12.16 -13.38 10.85
C GLY A 157 13.68 -13.42 10.68
N TYR A 158 14.19 -13.79 9.49
CA TYR A 158 15.62 -13.78 9.21
C TYR A 158 16.24 -12.38 9.29
N VAL A 159 15.52 -11.35 8.82
CA VAL A 159 16.00 -9.94 8.87
C VAL A 159 15.71 -9.24 10.20
N GLY A 160 15.14 -9.94 11.19
CA GLY A 160 14.87 -9.41 12.51
C GLY A 160 13.67 -8.46 12.59
N ALA A 161 12.74 -8.52 11.65
CA ALA A 161 11.51 -7.74 11.72
C ALA A 161 10.57 -8.24 12.83
N VAL A 162 9.75 -7.34 13.37
CA VAL A 162 8.82 -7.65 14.47
C VAL A 162 7.40 -7.74 13.92
N GLU A 163 6.87 -8.95 13.84
CA GLU A 163 5.51 -9.17 13.33
C GLU A 163 4.44 -8.70 14.32
N ILE A 164 3.54 -7.83 13.85
CA ILE A 164 2.32 -7.43 14.54
C ILE A 164 1.23 -8.46 14.22
N GLU A 165 1.25 -9.61 14.89
CA GLU A 165 0.35 -10.73 14.57
C GLU A 165 -1.14 -10.33 14.59
N SER A 166 -1.53 -9.43 15.49
CA SER A 166 -2.91 -8.92 15.60
C SER A 166 -3.35 -8.08 14.40
N ALA A 167 -2.42 -7.61 13.56
CA ALA A 167 -2.68 -6.86 12.34
C ALA A 167 -2.67 -7.73 11.07
N CYS A 168 -2.18 -8.97 11.15
CA CYS A 168 -2.09 -9.85 10.00
C CYS A 168 -3.47 -10.36 9.58
N ARG A 169 -3.77 -10.36 8.27
CA ARG A 169 -5.10 -10.74 7.76
C ARG A 169 -5.03 -11.63 6.52
N ARG A 170 -5.94 -12.60 6.45
CA ARG A 170 -6.27 -13.33 5.22
C ARG A 170 -7.60 -12.81 4.72
N ILE A 171 -7.65 -12.38 3.46
CA ILE A 171 -8.87 -11.85 2.83
C ILE A 171 -9.08 -12.50 1.48
N THR A 172 -10.35 -12.68 1.11
CA THR A 172 -10.74 -13.09 -0.24
C THR A 172 -11.20 -11.86 -1.00
N LEU A 173 -10.40 -11.43 -1.98
CA LEU A 173 -10.73 -10.31 -2.85
C LEU A 173 -10.58 -10.74 -4.32
N LEU A 174 -11.71 -10.81 -5.02
CA LEU A 174 -11.77 -11.13 -6.45
C LEU A 174 -11.64 -9.85 -7.28
N GLY A 175 -11.16 -9.99 -8.53
CA GLY A 175 -11.06 -8.83 -9.44
C GLY A 175 -12.41 -8.15 -9.70
N THR A 176 -13.51 -8.91 -9.68
CA THR A 176 -14.88 -8.40 -9.83
C THR A 176 -15.37 -7.57 -8.63
N MET A 177 -14.66 -7.62 -7.51
CA MET A 177 -14.95 -6.85 -6.29
C MET A 177 -14.12 -5.56 -6.21
N VAL A 178 -13.25 -5.31 -7.19
CA VAL A 178 -12.42 -4.11 -7.29
C VAL A 178 -13.17 -3.09 -8.15
N GLY A 179 -13.41 -1.91 -7.58
CA GLY A 179 -14.08 -0.80 -8.26
C GLY A 179 -13.17 -0.09 -9.28
N PRO A 180 -13.73 0.87 -10.02
CA PRO A 180 -12.98 1.67 -11.01
C PRO A 180 -11.89 2.55 -10.38
N ASP A 181 -11.98 2.82 -9.08
CA ASP A 181 -10.96 3.51 -8.27
C ASP A 181 -9.79 2.58 -7.87
N GLU A 182 -9.78 1.35 -8.37
CA GLU A 182 -8.81 0.30 -8.07
C GLU A 182 -8.76 -0.07 -6.57
N LYS A 183 -9.88 0.12 -5.85
CA LYS A 183 -10.06 -0.26 -4.44
C LYS A 183 -11.16 -1.32 -4.30
N ALA A 184 -11.17 -2.04 -3.18
CA ALA A 184 -12.21 -3.00 -2.85
C ALA A 184 -13.50 -2.28 -2.43
N ALA A 185 -14.63 -2.69 -3.00
CA ALA A 185 -15.96 -2.22 -2.59
C ALA A 185 -16.62 -3.12 -1.54
N ASP A 186 -16.17 -4.37 -1.43
CA ASP A 186 -16.75 -5.39 -0.55
C ASP A 186 -16.57 -5.03 0.94
N ALA A 187 -17.67 -5.03 1.69
CA ALA A 187 -17.69 -4.59 3.09
C ALA A 187 -16.87 -5.51 4.02
N PRO A 188 -16.99 -6.85 3.96
CA PRO A 188 -16.10 -7.75 4.72
C PRO A 188 -14.62 -7.52 4.46
N VAL A 189 -14.21 -7.28 3.21
CA VAL A 189 -12.81 -6.95 2.90
C VAL A 189 -12.40 -5.64 3.58
N ARG A 190 -13.23 -4.59 3.48
CA ARG A 190 -12.95 -3.29 4.10
C ARG A 190 -12.88 -3.39 5.63
N GLU A 191 -13.75 -4.15 6.26
CA GLU A 191 -13.74 -4.39 7.70
C GLU A 191 -12.43 -5.06 8.15
N ALA A 192 -12.02 -6.15 7.49
CA ALA A 192 -10.76 -6.83 7.80
C ALA A 192 -9.53 -5.90 7.66
N LEU A 193 -9.52 -5.04 6.64
CA LEU A 193 -8.45 -4.05 6.45
C LEU A 193 -8.49 -2.95 7.52
N ALA A 194 -9.67 -2.52 7.97
CA ALA A 194 -9.83 -1.56 9.05
C ALA A 194 -9.31 -2.11 10.38
N GLU A 195 -9.60 -3.37 10.69
CA GLU A 195 -9.06 -4.01 11.88
C GLU A 195 -7.53 -4.13 11.83
N SER A 196 -6.97 -4.43 10.66
CA SER A 196 -5.51 -4.46 10.45
C SER A 196 -4.88 -3.09 10.74
N ALA A 197 -5.46 -2.01 10.18
CA ALA A 197 -5.01 -0.65 10.41
C ALA A 197 -5.13 -0.24 11.90
N ALA A 198 -6.24 -0.58 12.55
CA ALA A 198 -6.45 -0.30 13.97
C ALA A 198 -5.43 -1.03 14.86
N ALA A 199 -5.13 -2.30 14.56
CA ALA A 199 -4.13 -3.07 15.29
C ALA A 199 -2.71 -2.48 15.15
N ILE A 200 -2.35 -1.99 13.96
CA ILE A 200 -1.08 -1.27 13.74
C ILE A 200 -1.04 0.01 14.57
N GLY A 201 -2.09 0.84 14.50
CA GLY A 201 -2.17 2.08 15.28
C GLY A 201 -2.05 1.84 16.79
N ALA A 202 -2.72 0.80 17.30
CA ALA A 202 -2.64 0.40 18.71
C ALA A 202 -1.22 -0.06 19.10
N TYR A 203 -0.57 -0.86 18.25
CA TYR A 203 0.79 -1.33 18.48
C TYR A 203 1.78 -0.15 18.58
N LEU A 204 1.72 0.78 17.62
CA LEU A 204 2.63 1.94 17.57
C LEU A 204 2.40 2.90 18.73
N SER A 205 1.13 3.13 19.12
CA SER A 205 0.81 3.95 20.30
C SER A 205 1.37 3.35 21.60
N ALA A 206 1.26 2.02 21.75
CA ALA A 206 1.79 1.32 22.90
C ALA A 206 3.33 1.31 22.93
N ALA A 207 3.99 1.26 21.76
CA ALA A 207 5.44 1.35 21.66
C ALA A 207 5.96 2.74 22.07
N ALA A 208 5.36 3.81 21.55
CA ALA A 208 5.72 5.18 21.92
C ALA A 208 5.56 5.44 23.43
N SER A 209 4.60 4.78 24.08
CA SER A 209 4.36 4.93 25.53
C SER A 209 5.41 4.21 26.41
N ARG A 210 6.20 3.29 25.85
CA ARG A 210 7.28 2.58 26.57
C ARG A 210 8.63 3.29 26.50
N GLU A 211 8.78 4.24 25.59
CA GLU A 211 10.01 5.02 25.39
C GLU A 211 10.02 6.33 26.22
N LEU A 212 8.88 6.70 26.82
CA LEU A 212 8.71 7.82 27.75
C LEU A 212 8.89 7.36 29.20
#